data_AF-A0A445D4K4-F1
#
_entry.id   AF-A0A445D4K4-F1
#
_cell.length_a   1.000
_cell.length_b   1.000
_cell.length_c   1.000
_cell.angle_alpha   90.00
_cell.angle_beta   90.00
_cell.angle_gamma   90.00
#
_symmetry.space_group_name_H-M   'P 1'
#
loop_
_entity.id
_entity.type
_entity.pdbx_description
1 polymer ?
#
loop_
_entity_poly.entity_id
_entity_poly.type
_entity_poly.pdbx_seq_one_letter_code
_entity_poly.pdbx_strand_id
1 'polypeptide(L)'
;MLKITCHIHLVFLLRGYEIIDDIKEELERQCLGVVSCADILALADRDAVFFAGGPVYDIPKGRKDGTRSKIEDTINLPSPNFNASDLIKMFAQHGFSAQEMVALFGAHTIGVARCSSFKNRLTKVDPNLNSEFAKTLSRTCSAGDNAEQPFDETRNDFDNLYFNALVSGNGVLTSNQTLFTSPRTRNFVNSYAPKPSLILLGFPTSHGQNELA
;
A
#
# COMPACT_ATOMS: atom_id res chain seq x y z
N MET A 1 1.96 -33.95 12.99
CA MET A 1 2.70 -32.67 12.95
C MET A 1 1.68 -31.56 12.91
N LEU A 2 1.65 -30.71 13.94
CA LEU A 2 0.85 -29.49 13.91
C LEU A 2 1.52 -28.55 12.89
N LYS A 3 0.89 -28.29 11.75
CA LYS A 3 1.36 -27.23 10.86
C LYS A 3 1.06 -25.90 11.55
N ILE A 4 2.10 -25.20 12.01
CA ILE A 4 1.98 -23.82 12.50
C ILE A 4 1.98 -22.94 11.25
N THR A 5 0.85 -22.89 10.54
CA THR A 5 0.64 -22.04 9.36
C THR A 5 0.24 -20.64 9.79
N CYS A 6 0.67 -19.64 9.03
CA CYS A 6 0.24 -18.27 9.22
C CYS A 6 -1.15 -18.13 8.57
N HIS A 7 -2.21 -18.49 9.30
CA HIS A 7 -3.57 -18.41 8.78
C HIS A 7 -4.00 -16.95 8.55
N ILE A 8 -3.81 -16.46 7.32
CA ILE A 8 -4.36 -15.20 6.86
C ILE A 8 -5.68 -15.50 6.12
N HIS A 9 -6.80 -15.01 6.65
CA HIS A 9 -8.11 -15.25 6.05
C HIS A 9 -8.31 -14.40 4.79
N LEU A 10 -8.94 -15.02 3.78
CA LEU A 10 -9.13 -14.51 2.43
C LEU A 10 -9.66 -13.07 2.38
N VAL A 11 -8.82 -12.17 1.88
CA VAL A 11 -9.26 -10.96 1.17
C VAL A 11 -8.94 -11.21 -0.30
N PHE A 12 -9.95 -11.28 -1.17
CA PHE A 12 -9.81 -11.66 -2.60
C PHE A 12 -8.84 -10.81 -3.44
N LEU A 13 -8.32 -9.72 -2.88
CA LEU A 13 -7.32 -8.84 -3.49
C LEU A 13 -5.88 -9.13 -3.02
N LEU A 14 -5.70 -9.67 -1.81
CA LEU A 14 -4.39 -9.97 -1.23
C LEU A 14 -3.81 -11.26 -1.84
N ARG A 15 -2.48 -11.35 -1.89
CA ARG A 15 -1.70 -12.47 -2.43
C ARG A 15 -0.42 -12.66 -1.61
N GLY A 16 0.32 -13.74 -1.86
CA GLY A 16 1.61 -14.01 -1.22
C GLY A 16 1.51 -14.79 0.09
N TYR A 17 0.34 -15.35 0.41
CA TYR A 17 0.13 -16.16 1.60
C TYR A 17 1.02 -17.40 1.62
N GLU A 18 1.17 -18.03 0.46
CA GLU A 18 2.03 -19.18 0.23
C GLU A 18 3.50 -18.88 0.56
N ILE A 19 3.97 -17.67 0.24
CA ILE A 19 5.35 -17.25 0.53
C ILE A 19 5.56 -17.12 2.04
N ILE A 20 4.58 -16.56 2.75
CA ILE A 20 4.63 -16.42 4.21
C ILE A 20 4.63 -17.79 4.89
N ASP A 21 3.82 -18.73 4.41
CA ASP A 21 3.78 -20.11 4.94
C ASP A 21 5.11 -20.85 4.67
N ASP A 22 5.72 -20.69 3.50
CA ASP A 22 7.01 -21.29 3.17
C ASP A 22 8.14 -20.73 4.07
N ILE A 23 8.15 -19.41 4.30
CA ILE A 23 9.10 -18.76 5.23
C ILE A 23 8.90 -19.31 6.65
N LYS A 24 7.65 -19.41 7.10
CA LYS A 24 7.32 -19.92 8.43
C LYS A 24 7.76 -21.37 8.60
N GLU A 25 7.52 -22.23 7.60
CA GLU A 25 7.94 -23.63 7.64
C GLU A 25 9.46 -23.76 7.79
N GLU A 26 10.23 -22.97 7.04
CA GLU A 26 11.69 -23.01 7.14
C GLU A 26 12.20 -22.47 8.48
N LEU A 27 11.61 -21.39 9.01
CA LEU A 27 11.98 -20.87 10.32
C LEU A 27 11.64 -21.83 11.46
N GLU A 28 10.53 -22.57 11.38
CA GLU A 28 10.18 -23.57 12.39
C GLU A 28 11.14 -24.77 12.40
N ARG A 29 11.78 -25.09 11.27
CA ARG A 29 12.85 -26.12 11.22
C ARG A 29 14.13 -25.68 11.92
N GLN A 30 14.43 -24.38 11.88
CA GLN A 30 15.65 -23.82 12.46
C GLN A 30 15.48 -23.40 13.92
N CYS A 31 14.32 -22.83 14.26
CA CYS A 31 14.01 -22.28 15.57
C CYS A 31 12.52 -22.42 15.90
N LEU A 32 12.12 -23.63 16.27
CA LEU A 32 10.73 -24.01 16.58
C LEU A 32 10.09 -23.06 17.60
N GLY A 33 8.97 -22.45 17.22
CA GLY A 33 8.14 -21.60 18.07
C GLY A 33 8.75 -20.25 18.46
N VAL A 34 9.83 -19.82 17.81
CA VAL A 34 10.54 -18.57 18.17
C VAL A 34 10.03 -17.37 17.39
N VAL A 35 9.89 -17.48 16.07
CA VAL A 35 9.55 -16.34 15.19
C VAL A 35 8.04 -16.29 14.95
N SER A 36 7.38 -15.18 15.28
CA SER A 36 5.94 -15.01 15.05
C SER A 36 5.63 -14.76 13.57
N CYS A 37 4.42 -15.12 13.13
CA CYS A 37 3.93 -14.76 11.80
C CYS A 37 3.85 -13.25 11.61
N ALA A 38 3.52 -12.50 12.67
CA ALA A 38 3.51 -11.05 12.65
C ALA A 38 4.89 -10.43 12.35
N ASP A 39 5.96 -10.97 12.95
CA ASP A 39 7.32 -10.52 12.64
C ASP A 39 7.78 -10.98 11.24
N ILE A 40 7.40 -12.18 10.80
CA ILE A 40 7.67 -12.64 9.43
C ILE A 40 7.08 -11.68 8.40
N LEU A 41 5.82 -11.28 8.58
CA LEU A 41 5.16 -10.36 7.65
C LEU A 41 5.85 -9.00 7.58
N ALA A 42 6.23 -8.43 8.73
CA ALA A 42 6.92 -7.14 8.77
C ALA A 42 8.33 -7.20 8.16
N LEU A 43 9.08 -8.27 8.41
CA LEU A 43 10.40 -8.47 7.82
C LEU A 43 10.32 -8.74 6.31
N ALA A 44 9.37 -9.56 5.88
CA ALA A 44 9.14 -9.87 4.47
C ALA A 44 8.73 -8.62 3.68
N ASP A 45 7.91 -7.73 4.26
CA ASP A 45 7.55 -6.46 3.63
C ASP A 45 8.78 -5.55 3.43
N ARG A 46 9.59 -5.37 4.47
CA ARG A 46 10.87 -4.63 4.36
C ARG A 46 11.78 -5.22 3.30
N ASP A 47 11.94 -6.55 3.28
CA ASP A 47 12.79 -7.24 2.32
C ASP A 47 12.25 -7.10 0.89
N ALA A 48 10.93 -7.17 0.70
CA ALA A 48 10.29 -6.95 -0.60
C ALA A 48 10.52 -5.53 -1.12
N VAL A 49 10.37 -4.51 -0.26
CA VAL A 49 10.68 -3.11 -0.59
C VAL A 49 12.16 -2.96 -0.97
N PHE A 50 13.07 -3.59 -0.23
CA PHE A 50 14.49 -3.57 -0.56
C PHE A 50 14.79 -4.22 -1.91
N PHE A 51 14.19 -5.37 -2.22
CA PHE A 51 14.35 -6.04 -3.52
C PHE A 51 13.80 -5.23 -4.68
N ALA A 52 12.81 -4.37 -4.44
CA ALA A 52 12.29 -3.41 -5.40
C ALA A 52 13.17 -2.13 -5.52
N GLY A 53 14.31 -2.04 -4.83
CA GLY A 53 15.20 -0.88 -4.87
C GLY A 53 14.89 0.21 -3.83
N GLY A 54 14.00 -0.08 -2.88
CA GLY A 54 13.64 0.79 -1.78
C GLY A 54 14.69 0.85 -0.66
N PRO A 55 14.42 1.62 0.40
CA PRO A 55 15.37 1.83 1.48
C PRO A 55 15.49 0.60 2.38
N VAL A 56 16.69 0.37 2.93
CA VAL A 56 16.88 -0.58 4.02
C VAL A 56 16.73 0.15 5.34
N TYR A 57 15.93 -0.41 6.22
CA TYR A 57 15.75 0.06 7.60
C TYR A 57 15.51 -1.12 8.54
N ASP A 58 15.73 -0.85 9.83
CA ASP A 58 15.50 -1.83 10.88
C ASP A 58 14.02 -1.89 11.24
N ILE A 59 13.48 -3.10 11.24
CA ILE A 59 12.14 -3.41 11.72
C ILE A 59 12.26 -3.92 13.16
N PRO A 60 11.67 -3.26 14.17
CA PRO A 60 11.51 -3.83 15.51
C PRO A 60 10.89 -5.22 15.45
N LYS A 61 11.37 -6.14 16.29
CA LYS A 61 10.84 -7.53 16.37
C LYS A 61 10.25 -7.77 17.75
N GLY A 62 9.51 -8.86 17.90
CA GLY A 62 8.84 -9.25 19.14
C GLY A 62 7.32 -9.14 19.08
N ARG A 63 6.72 -8.94 17.90
CA ARG A 63 5.26 -9.00 17.75
C ARG A 63 4.78 -10.40 18.09
N LYS A 64 3.55 -10.50 18.58
CA LYS A 64 2.88 -11.78 18.86
C LYS A 64 1.74 -12.00 17.89
N ASP A 65 1.49 -13.27 17.58
CA ASP A 65 0.41 -13.64 16.68
C ASP A 65 -0.95 -13.46 17.36
N GLY A 66 -1.83 -12.72 16.69
CA GLY A 66 -3.22 -12.56 17.12
C GLY A 66 -4.02 -13.85 16.96
N THR A 67 -5.00 -14.07 17.83
CA THR A 67 -5.85 -15.28 17.83
C THR A 67 -7.26 -15.05 17.26
N ARG A 68 -7.54 -13.84 16.74
CA ARG A 68 -8.85 -13.42 16.23
C ARG A 68 -8.69 -12.72 14.88
N SER A 69 -9.45 -13.18 13.88
CA SER A 69 -9.59 -12.54 12.57
C SER A 69 -11.08 -12.44 12.21
N LYS A 70 -11.56 -11.25 11.86
CA LYS A 70 -12.99 -10.99 11.59
C LYS A 70 -13.16 -10.08 10.39
N ILE A 71 -14.08 -10.45 9.50
CA ILE A 71 -14.35 -9.67 8.28
C ILE A 71 -14.95 -8.30 8.61
N GLU A 72 -15.67 -8.18 9.72
CA GLU A 72 -16.28 -6.92 10.15
C GLU A 72 -15.23 -5.85 10.49
N ASP A 73 -14.01 -6.25 10.84
CA ASP A 73 -12.93 -5.30 11.16
C ASP A 73 -12.39 -4.60 9.90
N THR A 74 -12.73 -5.07 8.69
CA THR A 74 -12.31 -4.44 7.42
C THR A 74 -12.89 -3.04 7.23
N ILE A 75 -13.89 -2.65 8.02
CA ILE A 75 -14.39 -1.26 8.09
C ILE A 75 -13.30 -0.26 8.50
N ASN A 76 -12.22 -0.74 9.14
CA ASN A 76 -11.08 0.08 9.56
C ASN A 76 -10.00 0.21 8.46
N LEU A 77 -10.22 -0.35 7.26
CA LEU A 77 -9.31 -0.21 6.12
C LEU A 77 -9.76 0.94 5.20
N PRO A 78 -8.83 1.69 4.59
CA PRO A 78 -9.20 2.82 3.76
C PRO A 78 -9.85 2.34 2.46
N SER A 79 -11.00 2.92 2.11
CA SER A 79 -11.61 2.68 0.80
C SER A 79 -10.79 3.37 -0.30
N PRO A 80 -10.66 2.76 -1.50
CA PRO A 80 -10.08 3.43 -2.67
C PRO A 80 -10.85 4.69 -3.10
N ASN A 81 -12.05 4.91 -2.56
CA ASN A 81 -12.94 6.03 -2.85
C ASN A 81 -12.87 7.17 -1.83
N PHE A 82 -12.08 7.03 -0.76
CA PHE A 82 -11.98 8.07 0.27
C PHE A 82 -11.34 9.35 -0.26
N ASN A 83 -11.82 10.49 0.25
CA ASN A 83 -11.17 11.78 0.03
C ASN A 83 -10.05 12.00 1.06
N ALA A 84 -9.23 13.04 0.86
CA ALA A 84 -8.10 13.34 1.74
C ALA A 84 -8.50 13.58 3.21
N SER A 85 -9.67 14.15 3.49
CA SER A 85 -10.10 14.37 4.88
C SER A 85 -10.43 13.05 5.58
N ASP A 86 -11.09 12.12 4.89
CA ASP A 86 -11.39 10.79 5.41
C ASP A 86 -10.10 9.99 5.65
N LEU A 87 -9.17 10.04 4.68
CA LEU A 87 -7.85 9.40 4.81
C LEU A 87 -7.07 9.96 6.00
N ILE A 88 -6.96 11.29 6.13
CA ILE A 88 -6.24 11.92 7.25
C ILE A 88 -6.86 11.52 8.58
N LYS A 89 -8.20 11.53 8.67
CA LYS A 89 -8.90 11.13 9.90
C LYS A 89 -8.60 9.68 10.27
N MET A 90 -8.64 8.78 9.30
CA MET A 90 -8.43 7.36 9.53
C MET A 90 -6.96 7.06 9.92
N PHE A 91 -6.00 7.63 9.21
CA PHE A 91 -4.57 7.46 9.54
C PHE A 91 -4.20 8.08 10.90
N ALA A 92 -4.82 9.21 11.27
CA ALA A 92 -4.63 9.81 12.58
C ALA A 92 -5.13 8.94 13.75
N GLN A 93 -6.11 8.05 13.52
CA GLN A 93 -6.53 7.06 14.54
C GLN A 93 -5.43 6.04 14.83
N HIS A 94 -4.49 5.88 13.91
CA HIS A 94 -3.28 5.08 14.04
C HIS A 94 -2.05 5.96 14.28
N GLY A 95 -2.19 7.18 14.79
CA GLY A 95 -1.04 8.00 15.18
C GLY A 95 -0.23 8.60 14.02
N PHE A 96 -0.65 8.43 12.78
CA PHE A 96 0.05 9.01 11.62
C PHE A 96 -0.40 10.45 11.35
N SER A 97 0.58 11.31 11.10
CA SER A 97 0.36 12.65 10.55
C SER A 97 -0.07 12.59 9.08
N ALA A 98 -0.57 13.71 8.56
CA ALA A 98 -0.90 13.82 7.14
C ALA A 98 0.33 13.64 6.22
N GLN A 99 1.53 14.01 6.69
CA GLN A 99 2.76 13.81 5.93
C GLN A 99 3.16 12.32 5.87
N GLU A 100 3.09 11.62 7.00
CA GLU A 100 3.39 10.19 7.09
C GLU A 100 2.37 9.37 6.29
N MET A 101 1.09 9.74 6.35
CA MET A 101 0.07 9.16 5.46
C MET A 101 0.45 9.32 3.99
N VAL A 102 0.84 10.52 3.54
CA VAL A 102 1.23 10.73 2.13
C VAL A 102 2.48 9.91 1.78
N ALA A 103 3.45 9.79 2.69
CA ALA A 103 4.62 8.94 2.49
C ALA A 103 4.25 7.47 2.35
N LEU A 104 3.37 6.93 3.20
CA LEU A 104 2.87 5.54 3.14
C LEU A 104 2.11 5.24 1.84
N PHE A 105 1.34 6.20 1.32
CA PHE A 105 0.70 6.07 0.01
C PHE A 105 1.71 5.92 -1.14
N GLY A 106 2.97 6.33 -0.92
CA GLY A 106 4.08 6.06 -1.82
C GLY A 106 4.34 4.57 -2.06
N ALA A 107 3.90 3.66 -1.17
CA ALA A 107 3.95 2.21 -1.41
C ALA A 107 3.23 1.79 -2.70
N HIS A 108 2.23 2.56 -3.14
CA HIS A 108 1.55 2.30 -4.42
C HIS A 108 2.45 2.49 -5.63
N THR A 109 3.71 2.93 -5.51
CA THR A 109 4.65 2.87 -6.64
C THR A 109 4.88 1.42 -7.12
N ILE A 110 4.76 0.45 -6.21
CA ILE A 110 4.79 -0.98 -6.56
C ILE A 110 3.37 -1.51 -6.72
N GLY A 111 3.17 -2.37 -7.71
CA GLY A 111 1.97 -3.17 -7.87
C GLY A 111 0.90 -2.57 -8.76
N VAL A 112 -0.34 -3.00 -8.54
CA VAL A 112 -1.47 -2.77 -9.43
C VAL A 112 -2.77 -2.62 -8.65
N ALA A 113 -3.75 -1.93 -9.25
CA ALA A 113 -5.15 -1.95 -8.84
C ALA A 113 -6.01 -2.71 -9.86
N ARG A 114 -7.08 -3.37 -9.40
CA ARG A 114 -8.10 -3.95 -10.28
C ARG A 114 -9.09 -2.88 -10.75
N CYS A 115 -9.67 -3.05 -11.94
CA CYS A 115 -10.70 -2.16 -12.48
C CYS A 115 -11.84 -1.89 -11.50
N SER A 116 -12.30 -2.91 -10.77
CA SER A 116 -13.34 -2.76 -9.74
C SER A 116 -13.03 -1.71 -8.67
N SER A 117 -11.75 -1.41 -8.42
CA SER A 117 -11.28 -0.42 -7.44
C SER A 117 -11.26 1.03 -7.96
N PHE A 118 -11.27 1.26 -9.29
CA PHE A 118 -11.17 2.61 -9.87
C PHE A 118 -12.24 2.95 -10.92
N LYS A 119 -13.06 1.99 -11.36
CA LYS A 119 -14.09 2.24 -12.39
C LYS A 119 -15.11 3.32 -12.01
N ASN A 120 -15.28 3.61 -10.72
CA ASN A 120 -16.10 4.71 -10.23
C ASN A 120 -15.65 6.07 -10.78
N ARG A 121 -14.36 6.24 -11.06
CA ARG A 121 -13.81 7.49 -11.60
C ARG A 121 -14.16 7.71 -13.06
N LEU A 122 -14.36 6.61 -13.79
CA LEU A 122 -14.81 6.62 -15.18
C LEU A 122 -16.32 6.86 -15.25
N THR A 123 -17.11 6.19 -14.42
CA THR A 123 -18.57 6.30 -14.46
C THR A 123 -19.10 7.63 -13.94
N LYS A 124 -18.44 8.22 -12.93
CA LYS A 124 -18.82 9.53 -12.39
C LYS A 124 -18.17 10.71 -13.10
N VAL A 125 -17.29 10.46 -14.08
CA VAL A 125 -16.47 11.45 -14.78
C VAL A 125 -15.74 12.36 -13.79
N ASP A 126 -14.68 11.83 -13.18
CA ASP A 126 -13.87 12.59 -12.23
C ASP A 126 -13.17 13.78 -12.92
N PRO A 127 -13.44 15.04 -12.51
CA PRO A 127 -12.84 16.22 -13.14
C PRO A 127 -11.33 16.35 -12.88
N ASN A 128 -10.79 15.61 -11.92
CA ASN A 128 -9.36 15.60 -11.61
C ASN A 128 -8.61 14.45 -12.30
N LEU A 129 -9.28 13.67 -13.14
CA LEU A 129 -8.67 12.62 -13.93
C LEU A 129 -8.22 13.18 -15.28
N ASN A 130 -6.94 13.05 -15.59
CA ASN A 130 -6.40 13.41 -16.90
C ASN A 130 -7.17 12.69 -18.02
N SER A 131 -7.60 13.41 -19.06
CA SER A 131 -8.46 12.86 -20.11
C SER A 131 -7.81 11.75 -20.95
N GLU A 132 -6.51 11.83 -21.20
CA GLU A 132 -5.79 10.77 -21.91
C GLU A 132 -5.58 9.56 -21.01
N PHE A 133 -5.30 9.79 -19.72
CA PHE A 133 -5.21 8.69 -18.76
C PHE A 133 -6.55 8.01 -18.51
N ALA A 134 -7.67 8.76 -18.55
CA ALA A 134 -9.01 8.20 -18.51
C ALA A 134 -9.23 7.17 -19.62
N LYS A 135 -8.75 7.44 -20.85
CA LYS A 135 -8.82 6.48 -21.95
C LYS A 135 -7.98 5.23 -21.68
N THR A 136 -6.86 5.35 -20.97
CA THR A 136 -6.05 4.20 -20.53
C THR A 136 -6.84 3.35 -19.53
N LEU A 137 -7.38 3.96 -18.47
CA LEU A 137 -8.20 3.26 -17.48
C LEU A 137 -9.44 2.61 -18.10
N SER A 138 -10.11 3.28 -19.04
CA SER A 138 -11.25 2.73 -19.79
C SER A 138 -10.85 1.52 -20.63
N ARG A 139 -9.69 1.56 -21.30
CA ARG A 139 -9.16 0.41 -22.03
C ARG A 139 -8.89 -0.76 -21.09
N THR A 140 -8.25 -0.53 -19.94
CA THR A 140 -8.02 -1.58 -18.94
C THR A 140 -9.35 -2.20 -18.47
N CYS A 141 -10.32 -1.37 -18.10
CA CYS A 141 -11.64 -1.83 -17.64
C CYS A 141 -12.47 -2.56 -18.72
N SER A 142 -12.16 -2.38 -20.01
CA SER A 142 -12.83 -3.14 -21.09
C SER A 142 -12.55 -4.64 -21.03
N ALA A 143 -11.46 -5.06 -20.37
CA ALA A 143 -11.13 -6.46 -20.11
C ALA A 143 -11.82 -7.04 -18.86
N GLY A 144 -12.66 -6.25 -18.18
CA GLY A 144 -13.49 -6.66 -17.05
C GLY A 144 -12.99 -6.19 -15.69
N ASP A 145 -13.78 -6.45 -14.65
CA ASP A 145 -13.56 -5.95 -13.28
C ASP A 145 -12.25 -6.39 -12.64
N ASN A 146 -11.69 -7.51 -13.09
CA ASN A 146 -10.44 -8.08 -12.58
C ASN A 146 -9.20 -7.61 -13.36
N ALA A 147 -9.36 -6.83 -14.44
CA ALA A 147 -8.23 -6.29 -15.20
C ALA A 147 -7.38 -5.38 -14.32
N GLU A 148 -6.07 -5.50 -14.44
CA GLU A 148 -5.09 -4.83 -13.57
C GLU A 148 -4.49 -3.60 -14.25
N GLN A 149 -4.35 -2.52 -13.49
CA GLN A 149 -3.69 -1.29 -13.89
C GLN A 149 -2.52 -1.01 -12.93
N PRO A 150 -1.28 -0.93 -13.41
CA PRO A 150 -0.16 -0.36 -12.67
C PRO A 150 -0.47 1.03 -12.14
N PHE A 151 -0.05 1.29 -10.90
CA PHE A 151 -0.24 2.58 -10.26
C PHE A 151 0.60 3.70 -10.87
N ASP A 152 1.77 3.36 -11.41
CA ASP A 152 2.63 4.21 -12.22
C ASP A 152 3.30 3.40 -13.35
N GLU A 153 4.38 3.92 -13.94
CA GLU A 153 5.08 3.29 -15.07
C GLU A 153 6.06 2.16 -14.67
N THR A 154 6.42 2.04 -13.38
CA THR A 154 7.46 1.14 -12.85
C THR A 154 6.89 0.22 -11.76
N ARG A 155 5.91 -0.60 -12.13
CA ARG A 155 5.15 -1.48 -11.19
C ARG A 155 5.95 -2.40 -10.25
N ASN A 156 7.25 -2.56 -10.46
CA ASN A 156 8.12 -3.45 -9.67
C ASN A 156 9.28 -2.70 -9.00
N ASP A 157 9.44 -1.40 -9.24
CA ASP A 157 10.52 -0.60 -8.69
C ASP A 157 9.96 0.36 -7.62
N PHE A 158 10.67 0.50 -6.51
CA PHE A 158 10.33 1.45 -5.47
C PHE A 158 10.94 2.82 -5.80
N ASP A 159 10.13 3.71 -6.36
CA ASP A 159 10.58 5.05 -6.74
C ASP A 159 9.54 6.14 -6.42
N ASN A 160 9.70 7.33 -7.01
CA ASN A 160 8.85 8.50 -6.81
C ASN A 160 7.87 8.75 -7.98
N LEU A 161 7.81 7.88 -8.98
CA LEU A 161 6.98 8.03 -10.18
C LEU A 161 5.48 7.97 -9.84
N TYR A 162 5.11 7.26 -8.78
CA TYR A 162 3.79 7.37 -8.16
C TYR A 162 3.37 8.83 -7.92
N PHE A 163 4.23 9.63 -7.29
CA PHE A 163 3.92 11.03 -7.00
C PHE A 163 3.91 11.89 -8.27
N ASN A 164 4.77 11.60 -9.25
CA ASN A 164 4.75 12.26 -10.56
C ASN A 164 3.44 12.00 -11.31
N ALA A 165 2.90 10.78 -11.20
CA ALA A 165 1.61 10.44 -11.77
C ALA A 165 0.49 11.27 -11.11
N LEU A 166 0.51 11.46 -9.79
CA LEU A 166 -0.50 12.29 -9.10
C LEU A 166 -0.48 13.75 -9.55
N VAL A 167 0.71 14.34 -9.70
CA VAL A 167 0.90 15.72 -10.19
C VAL A 167 0.32 15.86 -11.61
N SER A 168 0.44 14.82 -12.43
CA SER A 168 -0.04 14.80 -13.83
C SER A 168 -1.54 14.50 -13.97
N GLY A 169 -2.27 14.31 -12.86
CA GLY A 169 -3.67 13.89 -12.88
C GLY A 169 -3.88 12.41 -13.23
N ASN A 170 -2.83 11.60 -13.11
CA ASN A 170 -2.78 10.19 -13.49
C ASN A 170 -2.79 9.24 -12.28
N GLY A 171 -3.20 9.69 -11.09
CA GLY A 171 -3.45 8.76 -9.99
C GLY A 171 -4.52 7.74 -10.39
N VAL A 172 -4.37 6.46 -10.06
CA VAL A 172 -5.34 5.42 -10.46
C VAL A 172 -6.62 5.49 -9.62
N LEU A 173 -6.49 5.44 -8.29
CA LEU A 173 -7.62 5.46 -7.35
C LEU A 173 -8.06 6.89 -7.01
N THR A 174 -9.29 7.05 -6.50
CA THR A 174 -9.76 8.35 -5.99
C THR A 174 -8.93 8.75 -4.76
N SER A 175 -8.65 7.80 -3.88
CA SER A 175 -7.77 7.95 -2.72
C SER A 175 -6.33 8.32 -3.09
N ASN A 176 -5.89 8.05 -4.33
CA ASN A 176 -4.58 8.48 -4.83
C ASN A 176 -4.66 9.93 -5.30
N GLN A 177 -5.55 10.24 -6.23
CA GLN A 177 -5.62 11.58 -6.83
C GLN A 177 -5.99 12.67 -5.79
N THR A 178 -6.74 12.31 -4.74
CA THR A 178 -7.12 13.24 -3.68
C THR A 178 -5.92 13.81 -2.92
N LEU A 179 -4.79 13.09 -2.86
CA LEU A 179 -3.57 13.55 -2.18
C LEU A 179 -3.00 14.81 -2.84
N PHE A 180 -3.08 14.90 -4.17
CA PHE A 180 -2.64 16.08 -4.91
C PHE A 180 -3.72 17.16 -4.98
N THR A 181 -5.00 16.79 -5.08
CA THR A 181 -6.07 17.80 -5.22
C THR A 181 -6.40 18.50 -3.90
N SER A 182 -6.16 17.88 -2.75
CA SER A 182 -6.40 18.48 -1.44
C SER A 182 -5.28 19.45 -1.01
N PRO A 183 -5.61 20.69 -0.58
CA PRO A 183 -4.61 21.63 -0.04
C PRO A 183 -3.85 21.11 1.18
N ARG A 184 -4.43 20.19 1.95
CA ARG A 184 -3.83 19.64 3.19
C ARG A 184 -2.66 18.69 2.93
N THR A 185 -2.58 18.12 1.73
CA THR A 185 -1.63 17.06 1.37
C THR A 185 -0.79 17.40 0.14
N ARG A 186 -1.26 18.33 -0.71
CA ARG A 186 -0.61 18.71 -1.97
C ARG A 186 0.86 19.10 -1.80
N ASN A 187 1.19 19.83 -0.73
CA ASN A 187 2.58 20.25 -0.49
C ASN A 187 3.52 19.07 -0.26
N PHE A 188 3.05 17.99 0.39
CA PHE A 188 3.85 16.78 0.59
C PHE A 188 4.05 16.03 -0.73
N VAL A 189 3.00 15.88 -1.55
CA VAL A 189 3.11 15.29 -2.90
C VAL A 189 4.12 16.07 -3.75
N ASN A 190 4.03 17.39 -3.77
CA ASN A 190 4.97 18.26 -4.49
C ASN A 190 6.41 18.16 -3.96
N SER A 191 6.59 17.79 -2.69
CA SER A 191 7.92 17.62 -2.12
C SER A 191 8.55 16.27 -2.52
N TYR A 192 7.74 15.20 -2.61
CA TYR A 192 8.22 13.86 -2.96
C TYR A 192 8.38 13.65 -4.47
N ALA A 193 7.49 14.23 -5.30
CA ALA A 193 7.50 14.08 -6.76
C ALA A 193 8.86 14.36 -7.42
N PRO A 194 9.57 15.47 -7.15
CA PRO A 194 10.86 15.73 -7.80
C PRO A 194 12.07 15.05 -7.13
N LYS A 195 11.90 14.34 -6.01
CA LYS A 195 13.00 13.93 -5.13
C LYS A 195 12.88 12.47 -4.69
N PRO A 196 13.50 11.52 -5.41
CA PRO A 196 13.55 10.11 -5.01
C PRO A 196 14.08 9.92 -3.58
N SER A 197 15.05 10.73 -3.15
CA SER A 197 15.62 10.61 -1.80
C SER A 197 14.63 10.91 -0.67
N LEU A 198 13.59 11.72 -0.90
CA LEU A 198 12.65 12.09 0.16
C LEU A 198 11.62 11.00 0.43
N ILE A 199 11.20 10.24 -0.60
CA ILE A 199 10.35 9.06 -0.36
C ILE A 199 11.14 7.99 0.39
N LEU A 200 12.43 7.79 0.04
CA LEU A 200 13.31 6.83 0.70
C LEU A 200 13.57 7.16 2.18
N LEU A 201 13.50 8.44 2.58
CA LEU A 201 13.68 8.87 3.98
C LEU A 201 12.37 8.91 4.76
N GLY A 202 11.28 9.37 4.14
CA GLY A 202 9.97 9.45 4.79
C GLY A 202 9.34 8.08 5.00
N PHE A 203 9.46 7.17 4.02
CA PHE A 203 8.80 5.88 4.06
C PHE A 203 9.23 5.01 5.26
N PRO A 204 10.53 4.82 5.57
CA PRO A 204 10.95 4.07 6.76
C PRO A 204 10.40 4.65 8.07
N THR A 205 10.40 5.98 8.19
CA THR A 205 9.89 6.63 9.41
C THR A 205 8.41 6.37 9.61
N SER A 206 7.61 6.51 8.55
CA SER A 206 6.17 6.25 8.61
C SER A 206 5.85 4.76 8.74
N HIS A 207 6.64 3.88 8.11
CA HIS A 207 6.42 2.44 8.17
C HIS A 207 6.75 1.87 9.56
N GLY A 208 7.85 2.30 10.18
CA GLY A 208 8.30 1.79 11.48
C GLY A 208 7.59 2.40 12.70
N GLN A 209 6.78 3.45 12.53
CA GLN A 209 6.28 4.31 13.63
C GLN A 209 5.17 3.70 14.51
N ASN A 210 4.60 2.56 14.14
CA ASN A 210 3.48 1.97 14.88
C ASN A 210 3.65 0.49 15.24
N GLU A 211 4.88 0.00 15.15
CA GLU A 211 5.20 -1.40 15.36
C GLU A 211 5.45 -1.77 16.83
N LEU A 212 5.19 -0.81 17.74
CA LEU A 212 5.39 -0.90 19.19
C LEU A 212 4.10 -0.76 20.01
N ALA A 213 2.92 -0.68 19.38
CA ALA A 213 1.62 -0.54 20.03
C ALA A 213 0.79 -1.83 19.97
#